data_AF-A0A972QP77-F1
#
_entry.id   AF-A0A972QP77-F1
#
_cell.length_a   1.000
_cell.length_b   1.000
_cell.length_c   1.000
_cell.angle_alpha   90.00
_cell.angle_beta   90.00
_cell.angle_gamma   90.00
#
_symmetry.space_group_name_H-M   'P 1'
#
loop_
_entity.id
_entity.type
_entity.pdbx_description
1 polymer ?
#
loop_
_entity_poly.entity_id
_entity_poly.type
_entity_poly.pdbx_seq_one_letter_code
_entity_poly.pdbx_strand_id
1 'polypeptide(L)'
;MPSPNPINLSPEVADIYKKATEALSKKNYAYAVELLWQVTLLKEDFTEARHLLHITEKKMAEITRPDITLKLVALTRSGLFRIKALFCEIQGRLPEAVIAYESALRSDPCNPSILRKIAISLFKSGMSESAIALFEEVLQIKNDDLVALKKLGALYKEKGDLQRARSCYANLLKLSPFDRESETALKNLDALDVIKEQYKGGDASELKER
;
A
#
# COMPACT_ATOMS: atom_id res chain seq x y z
N MET A 1 -17.20 -0.31 -13.28
CA MET A 1 -16.75 0.25 -14.56
C MET A 1 -15.26 0.52 -14.40
N PRO A 2 -14.37 0.15 -15.35
CA PRO A 2 -12.98 0.56 -15.23
C PRO A 2 -12.92 2.07 -15.49
N SER A 3 -12.36 2.78 -14.51
CA SER A 3 -12.11 4.22 -14.49
C SER A 3 -11.03 4.60 -15.53
N PRO A 4 -10.86 5.90 -15.86
CA PRO A 4 -10.30 6.34 -17.13
C PRO A 4 -8.81 6.00 -17.23
N ASN A 5 -8.40 5.60 -18.44
CA ASN A 5 -7.01 5.44 -18.90
C ASN A 5 -6.00 6.22 -18.04
N PRO A 6 -5.04 5.54 -17.38
CA PRO A 6 -3.94 6.22 -16.71
C PRO A 6 -3.14 7.00 -17.76
N ILE A 7 -3.26 8.32 -17.69
CA ILE A 7 -2.53 9.28 -18.49
C ILE A 7 -1.04 8.92 -18.36
N ASN A 8 -0.39 8.54 -19.46
CA ASN A 8 1.02 8.15 -19.57
C ASN A 8 1.37 6.65 -19.32
N LEU A 9 0.74 5.74 -20.08
CA LEU A 9 1.19 4.36 -20.25
C LEU A 9 1.79 4.18 -21.65
N SER A 10 2.89 3.42 -21.76
CA SER A 10 3.38 2.97 -23.08
C SER A 10 2.30 2.09 -23.73
N PRO A 11 2.19 2.10 -25.08
CA PRO A 11 1.17 1.32 -25.78
C PRO A 11 1.24 -0.18 -25.45
N GLU A 12 2.44 -0.70 -25.18
CA GLU A 12 2.67 -2.07 -24.75
C GLU A 12 2.06 -2.35 -23.36
N VAL A 13 2.35 -1.53 -22.35
CA VAL A 13 1.82 -1.72 -20.98
C VAL A 13 0.30 -1.55 -20.97
N ALA A 14 -0.23 -0.61 -21.76
CA ALA A 14 -1.67 -0.41 -21.89
C ALA A 14 -2.38 -1.62 -22.50
N ASP A 15 -1.80 -2.27 -23.52
CA ASP A 15 -2.36 -3.47 -24.14
C ASP A 15 -2.36 -4.67 -23.18
N ILE A 16 -1.25 -4.90 -22.47
CA ILE A 16 -1.15 -5.98 -21.47
C ILE A 16 -2.17 -5.74 -20.33
N TYR A 17 -2.27 -4.50 -19.85
CA TYR A 17 -3.24 -4.13 -18.81
C TYR A 17 -4.69 -4.32 -19.27
N LYS A 18 -5.00 -3.95 -20.52
CA LYS A 18 -6.31 -4.19 -21.11
C LYS A 18 -6.63 -5.69 -21.17
N LYS A 19 -5.70 -6.52 -21.65
CA LYS A 19 -5.85 -7.99 -21.66
C LYS A 19 -6.06 -8.56 -20.25
N ALA A 20 -5.36 -8.01 -19.25
CA ALA A 20 -5.52 -8.40 -17.87
C ALA A 20 -6.94 -8.11 -17.34
N THR A 21 -7.45 -6.91 -17.59
CA THR A 21 -8.81 -6.52 -17.19
C THR A 21 -9.90 -7.30 -17.94
N GLU A 22 -9.68 -7.65 -19.20
CA GLU A 22 -10.56 -8.55 -19.95
C GLU A 22 -10.55 -9.96 -19.35
N ALA A 23 -9.37 -10.52 -19.04
CA ALA A 23 -9.24 -11.81 -18.36
C ALA A 23 -9.98 -11.82 -17.01
N LEU A 24 -9.94 -10.69 -16.29
CA LEU A 24 -10.68 -10.50 -15.04
C LEU A 24 -12.19 -10.54 -15.22
N SER A 25 -12.72 -9.88 -16.24
CA SER A 25 -14.16 -9.93 -16.54
C SER A 25 -14.62 -11.36 -16.87
N LYS A 26 -13.74 -12.16 -17.47
CA LYS A 26 -13.95 -13.58 -17.77
C LYS A 26 -13.68 -14.52 -16.59
N LYS A 27 -13.34 -13.98 -15.40
CA LYS A 27 -12.97 -14.75 -14.19
C LYS A 27 -11.77 -15.69 -14.39
N ASN A 28 -10.91 -15.42 -15.37
CA ASN A 28 -9.68 -16.18 -15.57
C ASN A 28 -8.57 -15.58 -14.68
N TYR A 29 -8.63 -15.88 -13.39
CA TYR A 29 -7.75 -15.27 -12.38
C TYR A 29 -6.28 -15.65 -12.58
N ALA A 30 -5.97 -16.90 -12.94
CA ALA A 30 -4.59 -17.33 -13.17
C ALA A 30 -3.91 -16.53 -14.28
N TYR A 31 -4.59 -16.36 -15.42
CA TYR A 31 -4.07 -15.58 -16.53
C TYR A 31 -4.02 -14.08 -16.22
N ALA A 32 -5.02 -13.57 -15.51
CA ALA A 32 -5.04 -12.17 -15.07
C ALA A 32 -3.86 -11.83 -14.14
N VAL A 33 -3.53 -12.71 -13.18
CA VAL A 33 -2.39 -12.53 -12.25
C VAL A 33 -1.08 -12.42 -13.02
N GLU A 34 -0.85 -13.30 -14.00
CA GLU A 34 0.39 -13.27 -14.80
C GLU A 34 0.51 -12.00 -15.63
N LEU A 35 -0.58 -11.53 -16.26
CA LEU A 35 -0.56 -10.27 -17.01
C LEU A 35 -0.38 -9.05 -16.10
N LEU A 36 -1.06 -9.00 -14.95
CA LEU A 36 -0.91 -7.91 -13.99
C LEU A 36 0.50 -7.86 -13.41
N TRP A 37 1.11 -9.02 -13.18
CA TRP A 37 2.50 -9.11 -12.76
C TRP A 37 3.47 -8.56 -13.82
N GLN A 38 3.24 -8.86 -15.09
CA GLN A 38 4.03 -8.27 -16.18
C GLN A 38 3.90 -6.75 -16.20
N VAL A 39 2.69 -6.23 -15.99
CA VAL A 39 2.44 -4.79 -15.92
C VAL A 39 3.20 -4.14 -14.76
N THR A 40 3.23 -4.75 -13.56
CA THR A 40 3.96 -4.20 -12.40
C THR A 40 5.47 -4.27 -12.57
N LEU A 41 6.00 -5.25 -13.32
CA LEU A 41 7.42 -5.32 -13.68
C LEU A 41 7.81 -4.26 -14.72
N LEU A 42 6.95 -3.96 -15.69
CA LEU A 42 7.22 -2.95 -16.72
C LEU A 42 7.02 -1.52 -16.20
N LYS A 43 6.09 -1.32 -15.27
CA LYS A 43 5.82 -0.02 -14.65
C LYS A 43 5.66 -0.18 -13.14
N GLU A 44 6.76 0.04 -12.43
CA GLU A 44 6.83 -0.16 -10.98
C GLU A 44 5.88 0.77 -10.20
N ASP A 45 5.63 2.00 -10.68
CA ASP A 45 4.77 3.00 -10.04
C ASP A 45 3.27 2.85 -10.40
N PHE A 46 2.89 1.76 -11.08
CA PHE A 46 1.48 1.57 -11.46
C PHE A 46 0.65 0.99 -10.30
N THR A 47 0.24 1.89 -9.39
CA THR A 47 -0.51 1.56 -8.18
C THR A 47 -1.78 0.75 -8.46
N GLU A 48 -2.55 1.11 -9.49
CA GLU A 48 -3.81 0.43 -9.81
C GLU A 48 -3.59 -1.01 -10.25
N ALA A 49 -2.59 -1.28 -11.09
CA ALA A 49 -2.25 -2.64 -11.51
C ALA A 49 -1.80 -3.50 -10.34
N ARG A 50 -0.98 -2.95 -9.43
CA ARG A 50 -0.55 -3.67 -8.21
C ARG A 50 -1.72 -3.96 -7.27
N HIS A 51 -2.62 -3.01 -7.08
CA HIS A 51 -3.82 -3.23 -6.28
C HIS A 51 -4.73 -4.30 -6.88
N LEU A 52 -4.95 -4.28 -8.20
CA LEU A 52 -5.69 -5.34 -8.89
C LEU A 52 -4.98 -6.69 -8.79
N LEU A 53 -3.65 -6.73 -8.87
CA LEU A 53 -2.87 -7.95 -8.69
C LEU A 53 -3.17 -8.59 -7.33
N HIS A 54 -3.08 -7.84 -6.22
CA HIS A 54 -3.34 -8.42 -4.90
C HIS A 54 -4.79 -8.90 -4.73
N ILE A 55 -5.78 -8.15 -5.23
CA ILE A 55 -7.19 -8.58 -5.19
C ILE A 55 -7.37 -9.90 -5.95
N THR A 56 -6.67 -10.05 -7.07
CA THR A 56 -6.80 -11.22 -7.93
C THR A 56 -6.07 -12.43 -7.40
N GLU A 57 -4.90 -12.24 -6.79
CA GLU A 57 -4.18 -13.29 -6.06
C GLU A 57 -5.02 -13.81 -4.87
N LYS A 58 -5.67 -12.91 -4.12
CA LYS A 58 -6.60 -13.31 -3.04
C LYS A 58 -7.75 -14.18 -3.56
N LYS A 59 -8.45 -13.72 -4.61
CA LYS A 59 -9.53 -14.51 -5.25
C LYS A 59 -9.04 -15.84 -5.81
N MET A 60 -7.85 -15.85 -6.41
CA MET A 60 -7.24 -17.07 -6.92
C MET A 60 -6.94 -18.06 -5.80
N ALA A 61 -6.41 -17.58 -4.67
CA ALA A 61 -6.14 -18.41 -3.49
C ALA A 61 -7.41 -18.93 -2.81
N GLU A 62 -8.51 -18.17 -2.84
CA GLU A 62 -9.83 -18.63 -2.34
C GLU A 62 -10.40 -19.78 -3.18
N ILE A 63 -10.23 -19.72 -4.50
CA ILE A 63 -10.74 -20.73 -5.45
C ILE A 63 -9.84 -21.97 -5.46
N THR A 64 -8.54 -21.76 -5.39
CA THR A 64 -7.56 -22.84 -5.42
C THR A 64 -7.57 -23.53 -4.06
N ARG A 65 -8.00 -24.79 -3.98
CA ARG A 65 -7.76 -25.64 -2.81
C ARG A 65 -6.49 -26.46 -3.05
N PRO A 66 -5.29 -25.94 -2.75
CA PRO A 66 -4.07 -26.68 -2.99
C PRO A 66 -4.01 -27.90 -2.07
N ASP A 67 -3.62 -29.03 -2.65
CA ASP A 67 -3.23 -30.24 -1.92
C ASP A 67 -2.05 -29.93 -0.98
N ILE A 68 -1.88 -30.73 0.08
CA ILE A 68 -0.88 -30.55 1.15
C ILE A 68 0.53 -30.43 0.56
N THR A 69 0.84 -31.20 -0.47
CA THR A 69 2.12 -31.17 -1.20
C THR A 69 2.38 -29.80 -1.85
N LEU A 70 1.38 -29.23 -2.54
CA LEU A 70 1.46 -27.89 -3.13
C LEU A 70 1.59 -26.80 -2.07
N LYS A 71 0.90 -26.93 -0.92
CA LYS A 71 1.05 -25.99 0.20
C LYS A 71 2.47 -26.02 0.79
N LEU A 72 3.06 -27.20 0.97
CA LEU A 72 4.43 -27.36 1.47
C LEU A 72 5.48 -26.77 0.51
N VAL A 73 5.32 -27.02 -0.80
CA VAL A 73 6.19 -26.43 -1.82
C VAL A 73 6.02 -24.91 -1.86
N ALA A 74 4.80 -24.40 -1.76
CA ALA A 74 4.53 -22.96 -1.70
C ALA A 74 5.16 -22.33 -0.43
N LEU A 75 5.05 -22.98 0.73
CA LEU A 75 5.61 -22.49 1.99
C LEU A 75 7.15 -22.41 1.94
N THR A 76 7.80 -23.46 1.46
CA THR A 76 9.27 -23.49 1.33
C THR A 76 9.75 -22.45 0.31
N ARG A 77 9.04 -22.32 -0.82
CA ARG A 77 9.31 -21.30 -1.85
C ARG A 77 9.11 -19.88 -1.32
N SER A 78 8.05 -19.64 -0.53
CA SER A 78 7.78 -18.36 0.13
C SER A 78 8.90 -17.98 1.10
N GLY A 79 9.39 -18.95 1.89
CA GLY A 79 10.55 -18.75 2.79
C GLY A 79 11.80 -18.29 2.03
N LEU A 80 12.12 -18.92 0.90
CA LEU A 80 13.26 -18.55 0.06
C LEU A 80 13.12 -17.12 -0.48
N PHE A 81 11.94 -16.76 -0.98
CA PHE A 81 11.69 -15.42 -1.49
C PHE A 81 11.77 -14.34 -0.39
N ARG A 82 11.35 -14.65 0.84
CA ARG A 82 11.53 -13.74 1.98
C ARG A 82 13.00 -13.49 2.31
N ILE A 83 13.83 -14.53 2.29
CA ILE A 83 15.28 -14.40 2.51
C ILE A 83 15.91 -13.56 1.40
N LYS A 84 15.56 -13.83 0.14
CA LYS A 84 16.01 -13.02 -1.00
C LYS A 84 15.61 -11.56 -0.85
N ALA A 85 14.36 -11.29 -0.46
CA ALA A 85 13.86 -9.94 -0.28
C ALA A 85 14.60 -9.18 0.83
N LEU A 86 14.87 -9.85 1.96
CA LEU A 86 15.66 -9.27 3.04
C LEU A 86 17.08 -8.93 2.59
N PHE A 87 17.71 -9.82 1.82
CA PHE A 87 19.04 -9.58 1.27
C PHE A 87 19.07 -8.39 0.31
N CYS A 88 18.09 -8.27 -0.59
CA CYS A 88 17.94 -7.10 -1.46
C CYS A 88 17.68 -5.81 -0.65
N GLU A 89 16.89 -5.87 0.43
CA GLU A 89 16.64 -4.73 1.32
C GLU A 89 17.94 -4.24 1.99
N ILE A 90 18.78 -5.16 2.49
CA ILE A 90 20.09 -4.84 3.09
C ILE A 90 21.03 -4.20 2.06
N GLN A 91 20.96 -4.62 0.81
CA GLN A 91 21.77 -4.09 -0.28
C GLN A 91 21.21 -2.80 -0.89
N GLY A 92 20.10 -2.28 -0.37
CA GLY A 92 19.46 -1.07 -0.90
C GLY A 92 18.76 -1.25 -2.25
N ARG A 93 18.67 -2.48 -2.77
CA ARG A 93 17.95 -2.80 -4.01
C ARG A 93 16.46 -2.96 -3.72
N LEU A 94 15.82 -1.83 -3.44
CA LEU A 94 14.43 -1.78 -3.00
C LEU A 94 13.42 -2.33 -4.04
N PRO A 95 13.55 -2.07 -5.35
CA PRO A 95 12.65 -2.65 -6.36
C PRO A 95 12.71 -4.18 -6.40
N GLU A 96 13.93 -4.75 -6.35
CA GLU A 96 14.10 -6.20 -6.30
C GLU A 96 13.54 -6.81 -5.01
N ALA A 97 13.65 -6.10 -3.89
CA ALA A 97 13.07 -6.52 -2.62
C ALA A 97 11.54 -6.56 -2.71
N VAL A 98 10.90 -5.57 -3.37
CA VAL A 98 9.46 -5.57 -3.63
C VAL A 98 9.05 -6.80 -4.43
N ILE A 99 9.70 -7.07 -5.56
CA ILE A 99 9.39 -8.23 -6.42
C ILE A 99 9.54 -9.55 -5.65
N ALA A 100 10.60 -9.66 -4.83
CA ALA A 100 10.82 -10.85 -4.01
C ALA A 100 9.77 -11.01 -2.90
N TYR A 101 9.37 -9.92 -2.23
CA TYR A 101 8.29 -9.98 -1.24
C TYR A 101 6.92 -10.28 -1.87
N GLU A 102 6.59 -9.69 -3.03
CA GLU A 102 5.37 -10.01 -3.79
C GLU A 102 5.37 -11.50 -4.19
N SER A 103 6.53 -12.05 -4.58
CA SER A 103 6.65 -13.47 -4.91
C SER A 103 6.43 -14.37 -3.69
N ALA A 104 6.84 -13.91 -2.50
CA ALA A 104 6.55 -14.61 -1.25
C ALA A 104 5.07 -14.52 -0.87
N LEU A 105 4.43 -13.37 -1.15
CA LEU A 105 3.04 -13.08 -0.85
C LEU A 105 2.07 -13.98 -1.63
N ARG A 106 2.42 -14.38 -2.86
CA ARG A 106 1.61 -15.35 -3.66
C ARG A 106 1.25 -16.64 -2.91
N SER A 107 2.08 -17.07 -1.95
CA SER A 107 1.81 -18.27 -1.15
C SER A 107 0.90 -18.02 0.05
N ASP A 108 0.85 -16.79 0.54
CA ASP A 108 0.00 -16.34 1.63
C ASP A 108 -0.46 -14.89 1.36
N PRO A 109 -1.47 -14.69 0.48
CA PRO A 109 -1.86 -13.37 -0.01
C PRO A 109 -2.40 -12.43 1.08
N CYS A 110 -2.73 -12.97 2.25
CA CYS A 110 -3.29 -12.22 3.36
C CYS A 110 -2.28 -12.02 4.50
N ASN A 111 -0.98 -12.24 4.26
CA ASN A 111 0.03 -12.08 5.29
C ASN A 111 0.32 -10.59 5.61
N PRO A 112 -0.12 -10.04 6.75
CA PRO A 112 0.07 -8.62 7.05
C PRO A 112 1.55 -8.26 7.22
N SER A 113 2.40 -9.21 7.62
CA SER A 113 3.83 -8.96 7.78
C SER A 113 4.55 -8.79 6.46
N ILE A 114 4.18 -9.57 5.43
CA ILE A 114 4.76 -9.46 4.08
C ILE A 114 4.22 -8.20 3.40
N LEU A 115 2.91 -7.95 3.46
CA LEU A 115 2.29 -6.74 2.92
C LEU A 115 2.95 -5.47 3.49
N ARG A 116 3.16 -5.42 4.81
CA ARG A 116 3.86 -4.31 5.47
C ARG A 116 5.30 -4.15 4.98
N LYS A 117 6.01 -5.25 4.70
CA LYS A 117 7.37 -5.20 4.16
C LYS A 117 7.39 -4.63 2.74
N ILE A 118 6.45 -5.03 1.89
CA ILE A 118 6.28 -4.46 0.55
C ILE A 118 6.00 -2.96 0.64
N ALA A 119 5.04 -2.56 1.49
CA ALA A 119 4.68 -1.15 1.70
C ALA A 119 5.87 -0.29 2.15
N ILE A 120 6.68 -0.80 3.09
CA ILE A 120 7.89 -0.10 3.56
C ILE A 120 8.92 0.03 2.43
N SER A 121 9.15 -1.03 1.65
CA SER A 121 10.09 -0.99 0.53
C SER A 121 9.64 -0.02 -0.56
N LEU A 122 8.35 -0.01 -0.92
CA LEU A 122 7.76 0.94 -1.86
C LEU A 122 7.87 2.38 -1.37
N PHE A 123 7.60 2.62 -0.09
CA PHE A 123 7.79 3.95 0.51
C PHE A 123 9.24 4.42 0.40
N LYS A 124 10.20 3.57 0.72
CA LYS A 124 11.63 3.89 0.57
C LYS A 124 12.03 4.12 -0.90
N SER A 125 11.34 3.49 -1.85
CA SER A 125 11.53 3.70 -3.30
C SER A 125 10.82 4.96 -3.84
N GLY A 126 10.13 5.74 -2.98
CA GLY A 126 9.39 6.94 -3.40
C GLY A 126 7.99 6.67 -3.96
N MET A 127 7.53 5.41 -4.00
CA MET A 127 6.21 5.02 -4.49
C MET A 127 5.15 5.16 -3.38
N SER A 128 4.99 6.39 -2.89
CA SER A 128 4.16 6.71 -1.73
C SER A 128 2.68 6.32 -1.90
N GLU A 129 2.13 6.39 -3.12
CA GLU A 129 0.72 6.01 -3.37
C GLU A 129 0.49 4.50 -3.22
N SER A 130 1.35 3.70 -3.84
CA SER A 130 1.31 2.23 -3.69
C SER A 130 1.56 1.81 -2.24
N ALA A 131 2.45 2.51 -1.53
CA ALA A 131 2.71 2.25 -0.12
C ALA A 131 1.47 2.52 0.76
N ILE A 132 0.76 3.64 0.54
CA ILE A 132 -0.47 3.99 1.26
C ILE A 132 -1.52 2.89 1.08
N ALA A 133 -1.79 2.48 -0.16
CA ALA A 133 -2.79 1.45 -0.46
C ALA A 133 -2.48 0.13 0.28
N LEU A 134 -1.20 -0.26 0.33
CA LEU A 134 -0.80 -1.47 1.05
C LEU A 134 -0.85 -1.33 2.57
N PHE A 135 -0.50 -0.17 3.13
CA PHE A 135 -0.66 0.06 4.57
C PHE A 135 -2.13 0.06 4.98
N GLU A 136 -3.03 0.61 4.17
CA GLU A 136 -4.47 0.51 4.37
C GLU A 136 -4.93 -0.96 4.36
N GLU A 137 -4.45 -1.76 3.40
CA GLU A 137 -4.73 -3.20 3.32
C GLU A 137 -4.21 -3.97 4.55
N VAL A 138 -3.02 -3.63 5.06
CA VAL A 138 -2.49 -4.19 6.30
C VAL A 138 -3.43 -3.91 7.47
N LEU A 139 -3.93 -2.66 7.59
CA LEU A 139 -4.82 -2.26 8.68
C LEU A 139 -6.24 -2.84 8.56
N GLN A 140 -6.68 -3.20 7.35
CA GLN A 140 -7.93 -3.96 7.16
C GLN A 140 -7.81 -5.39 7.71
N ILE A 141 -6.64 -6.02 7.58
CA ILE A 141 -6.38 -7.38 8.08
C ILE A 141 -6.03 -7.35 9.58
N LYS A 142 -5.20 -6.38 9.98
CA LYS A 142 -4.67 -6.23 11.33
C LYS A 142 -4.75 -4.75 11.75
N ASN A 143 -5.88 -4.40 12.36
CA ASN A 143 -6.21 -3.03 12.77
C ASN A 143 -5.27 -2.43 13.84
N ASP A 144 -4.51 -3.27 14.54
CA ASP A 144 -3.58 -2.90 15.62
C ASP A 144 -2.10 -2.93 15.21
N ASP A 145 -1.80 -3.00 13.91
CA ASP A 145 -0.41 -2.91 13.43
C ASP A 145 0.15 -1.49 13.64
N LEU A 146 0.86 -1.31 14.75
CA LEU A 146 1.48 -0.04 15.16
C LEU A 146 2.41 0.54 14.09
N VAL A 147 3.13 -0.32 13.36
CA VAL A 147 4.08 0.13 12.33
C VAL A 147 3.31 0.67 11.12
N ALA A 148 2.25 -0.02 10.70
CA ALA A 148 1.38 0.45 9.62
C ALA A 148 0.69 1.76 10.00
N LEU A 149 0.11 1.88 11.21
CA LEU A 149 -0.51 3.12 11.69
C LEU A 149 0.47 4.30 11.66
N LYS A 150 1.70 4.09 12.15
CA LYS A 150 2.73 5.13 12.19
C LYS A 150 3.14 5.60 10.78
N LYS A 151 3.39 4.65 9.88
CA LYS A 151 3.82 4.95 8.51
C LYS A 151 2.70 5.58 7.68
N LEU A 152 1.47 5.09 7.82
CA LEU A 152 0.30 5.66 7.15
C LEU A 152 0.03 7.09 7.65
N GLY A 153 0.13 7.34 8.96
CA GLY A 153 0.00 8.68 9.54
C GLY A 153 1.05 9.67 9.02
N ALA A 154 2.30 9.23 8.86
CA ALA A 154 3.36 10.05 8.29
C ALA A 154 3.10 10.37 6.81
N LEU A 155 2.70 9.36 6.03
CA LEU A 155 2.38 9.50 4.61
C LEU A 155 1.18 10.42 4.35
N TYR A 156 0.11 10.30 5.14
CA TYR A 156 -1.02 11.22 5.02
C TYR A 156 -0.65 12.65 5.41
N LYS A 157 0.21 12.82 6.43
CA LYS A 157 0.72 14.15 6.80
C LYS A 157 1.50 14.78 5.63
N GLU A 158 2.36 14.00 4.97
CA GLU A 158 3.13 14.45 3.81
C GLU A 158 2.24 14.81 2.62
N LYS A 159 1.17 14.05 2.37
CA LYS A 159 0.15 14.36 1.36
C LYS A 159 -0.78 15.52 1.74
N GLY A 160 -0.70 16.05 2.96
CA GLY A 160 -1.58 17.10 3.46
C GLY A 160 -2.97 16.64 3.90
N ASP A 161 -3.25 15.33 3.91
CA ASP A 161 -4.48 14.77 4.48
C ASP A 161 -4.35 14.69 6.02
N LEU A 162 -4.44 15.86 6.64
CA LEU A 162 -4.23 16.02 8.08
C LEU A 162 -5.28 15.26 8.91
N GLN A 163 -6.51 15.10 8.38
CA GLN A 163 -7.60 14.40 9.08
C GLN A 163 -7.34 12.90 9.18
N ARG A 164 -6.92 12.26 8.07
CA ARG A 164 -6.54 10.84 8.12
C ARG A 164 -5.25 10.63 8.91
N ALA A 165 -4.29 11.54 8.80
CA ALA A 165 -3.07 11.49 9.61
C ALA A 165 -3.38 11.51 11.12
N ARG A 166 -4.26 12.43 11.55
CA ARG A 166 -4.73 12.55 12.94
C ARG A 166 -5.36 11.26 13.43
N SER A 167 -6.25 10.68 12.62
CA SER A 167 -6.92 9.42 12.94
C SER A 167 -5.92 8.28 13.15
N CYS A 168 -4.89 8.19 12.32
CA CYS A 168 -3.84 7.18 12.45
C CYS A 168 -3.03 7.35 13.74
N TYR A 169 -2.55 8.56 14.04
CA TYR A 169 -1.78 8.83 15.26
C TYR A 169 -2.62 8.66 16.52
N ALA A 170 -3.89 9.09 16.51
CA ALA A 170 -4.80 8.90 17.63
C ALA A 170 -5.06 7.41 17.91
N ASN A 171 -5.27 6.60 16.87
CA ASN A 171 -5.44 5.16 17.02
C ASN A 171 -4.14 4.49 17.52
N LEU A 172 -2.98 4.93 17.03
CA LEU A 172 -1.69 4.45 17.52
C LEU A 172 -1.51 4.75 19.00
N LEU A 173 -1.80 5.97 19.46
CA LEU A 173 -1.66 6.37 20.86
C LEU A 173 -2.66 5.67 21.79
N LYS A 174 -3.83 5.27 21.30
CA LYS A 174 -4.74 4.39 22.06
C LYS A 174 -4.14 3.03 22.36
N LEU A 175 -3.37 2.47 21.41
CA LEU A 175 -2.74 1.15 21.53
C LEU A 175 -1.37 1.22 22.22
N SER A 176 -0.62 2.30 21.98
CA SER A 176 0.72 2.54 22.52
C SER A 176 0.82 4.00 23.01
N PRO A 177 0.37 4.27 24.26
CA PRO A 177 0.31 5.64 24.81
C PRO A 177 1.65 6.36 24.95
N PHE A 178 2.77 5.63 24.85
CA PHE A 178 4.12 6.16 25.07
C PHE A 178 4.91 6.46 23.78
N ASP A 179 4.28 6.40 22.59
CA ASP A 179 4.95 6.79 21.35
C ASP A 179 5.04 8.32 21.23
N ARG A 180 6.14 8.87 21.75
CA ARG A 180 6.41 10.33 21.75
C ARG A 180 6.34 10.97 20.37
N GLU A 181 6.73 10.23 19.33
CA GLU A 181 6.71 10.72 17.96
C GLU A 181 5.27 10.95 17.46
N SER A 182 4.37 10.00 17.72
CA SER A 182 2.95 10.15 17.38
C SER A 182 2.27 11.20 18.25
N GLU A 183 2.63 11.31 19.53
CA GLU A 183 2.10 12.35 20.43
C GLU A 183 2.47 13.76 19.94
N THR A 184 3.74 13.97 19.60
CA THR A 184 4.22 15.25 19.04
C THR A 184 3.60 15.52 17.67
N ALA A 185 3.49 14.50 16.80
CA ALA A 185 2.82 14.63 15.53
C ALA A 185 1.35 15.04 15.69
N LEU A 186 0.62 14.43 16.62
CA LEU A 186 -0.78 14.76 16.90
C LEU A 186 -0.94 16.20 17.42
N LYS A 187 -0.14 16.61 18.41
CA LYS A 187 -0.14 17.99 18.92
C LYS A 187 0.15 19.03 17.84
N ASN A 188 1.10 18.74 16.95
CA ASN A 188 1.43 19.63 15.84
C ASN A 188 0.27 19.76 14.84
N LEU A 189 -0.45 18.67 14.57
CA LEU A 189 -1.64 18.70 13.73
C LEU A 189 -2.77 19.50 14.38
N ASP A 190 -2.99 19.31 15.68
CA ASP A 190 -4.01 20.04 16.45
C ASP A 190 -3.71 21.55 16.47
N ALA A 191 -2.45 21.94 16.64
CA ALA A 191 -2.02 23.34 16.63
C ALA A 191 -2.22 24.01 15.25
N LEU A 192 -2.02 23.27 14.15
CA LEU A 192 -2.24 23.79 12.80
C LEU A 192 -3.72 24.13 12.54
N ASP A 193 -4.66 23.38 13.12
CA ASP A 193 -6.09 23.66 13.00
C ASP A 193 -6.45 24.97 13.70
N VAL A 194 -5.97 25.18 14.93
CA VAL A 194 -6.20 26.41 15.70
C VAL A 194 -5.69 27.65 14.95
N ILE A 195 -4.50 27.55 14.37
CA ILE A 195 -3.92 28.64 13.57
C ILE A 195 -4.81 28.93 12.35
N LYS A 196 -5.23 27.90 11.60
CA LYS A 196 -6.12 28.08 10.43
C LYS A 196 -7.47 28.69 10.80
N GLU A 197 -8.04 28.34 11.95
CA GLU A 197 -9.29 28.92 12.45
C GLU A 197 -9.12 30.40 12.83
N GLN A 198 -8.00 30.76 13.47
CA GLN A 198 -7.68 32.17 13.79
C GLN A 198 -7.52 33.02 12.53
N TYR A 199 -6.84 32.51 11.50
CA TYR A 199 -6.69 33.24 10.22
C TYR A 199 -8.01 33.38 9.45
N LYS A 200 -8.87 32.35 9.44
CA LYS A 200 -10.21 32.46 8.82
C LYS A 200 -11.14 33.43 9.55
N GLY A 201 -10.96 33.61 10.86
CA GLY A 201 -11.70 34.60 11.64
C GLY A 201 -11.25 36.04 11.41
N GLY A 202 -9.96 36.26 11.12
CA GLY A 202 -9.39 37.60 10.91
C GLY A 202 -9.81 38.28 9.60
N ASP A 203 -9.88 37.54 8.49
CA ASP A 203 -10.28 38.08 7.18
C ASP A 203 -11.76 38.52 7.13
N ALA A 204 -12.62 37.95 7.99
CA ALA A 204 -14.04 38.31 8.04
C ALA A 204 -14.31 39.58 8.87
N SER A 205 -13.40 39.96 9.77
CA SER A 205 -13.50 41.18 10.58
C SER A 205 -13.00 42.43 9.86
N GLU A 206 -12.03 42.34 8.95
CA GLU A 206 -11.46 43.52 8.27
C GLU A 206 -12.29 44.02 7.07
N LEU A 207 -13.26 43.24 6.58
CA LEU A 207 -14.16 43.64 5.48
C LEU A 207 -15.45 44.34 5.94
N LYS A 208 -15.67 44.52 7.25
CA LYS A 208 -16.87 45.20 7.79
C LYS A 208 -16.61 46.62 8.31
N GLU A 209 -15.38 47.12 8.26
CA GLU A 209 -15.01 48.47 8.71
C GLU A 209 -14.44 49.38 7.61
N ARG A 210 -14.74 49.11 6.33
CA ARG A 210 -14.43 50.03 5.22
C ARG A 210 -15.65 50.39 4.40
#